data_AF-A0A917H9H9-F1
#
_entry.id   AF-A0A917H9H9-F1
#
_cell.length_a   1.000
_cell.length_b   1.000
_cell.length_c   1.000
_cell.angle_alpha   90.00
_cell.angle_beta   90.00
_cell.angle_gamma   90.00
#
_symmetry.space_group_name_H-M   'P 1'
#
loop_
_entity.id
_entity.type
_entity.pdbx_description
1 polymer ?
#
loop_
_entity_poly.entity_id
_entity_poly.type
_entity_poly.pdbx_seq_one_letter_code
_entity_poly.pdbx_strand_id
1 'polypeptide(L)'
;MDEVLTAPVIIAAGMSAIALLLSVVVIHRLTVRREDRADQRKVQREAASALTKALQNIRGVVERSATHPVRPQHIADAVTAWETAYRKYATRIPQQGQHVRHSVAAALGEHFGVVGASNMFPEAADFDIAEHDPIWWDNADSYLAYLVDRFSRWRDNPHAVRKMPILDFDTWLARRAQLFT
;
A
#
# COMPACT_ATOMS: atom_id res chain seq x y z
N MET A 1 -76.02 -7.59 1.80
CA MET A 1 -75.33 -8.84 2.18
C MET A 1 -73.86 -8.63 1.83
N ASP A 2 -73.23 -7.64 2.47
CA ASP A 2 -72.07 -6.92 1.92
C ASP A 2 -70.98 -6.72 2.98
N GLU A 3 -70.57 -7.79 3.65
CA GLU A 3 -69.61 -7.67 4.77
C GLU A 3 -68.33 -8.49 4.61
N VAL A 4 -68.12 -9.19 3.48
CA VAL A 4 -67.05 -10.19 3.39
C VAL A 4 -65.86 -9.77 2.50
N LEU A 5 -65.93 -8.64 1.78
CA LEU A 5 -64.92 -8.31 0.75
C LEU A 5 -63.87 -7.25 1.15
N THR A 6 -63.96 -6.63 2.33
CA THR A 6 -63.04 -5.56 2.75
C THR A 6 -61.78 -6.07 3.47
N ALA A 7 -61.87 -7.22 4.15
CA ALA A 7 -60.75 -7.80 4.91
C ALA A 7 -59.50 -8.15 4.05
N PRO A 8 -59.60 -8.80 2.87
CA PRO A 8 -58.41 -9.21 2.12
C PRO A 8 -57.67 -8.03 1.47
N VAL A 9 -58.38 -6.96 1.09
CA VAL A 9 -57.79 -5.78 0.44
C VAL A 9 -56.96 -4.96 1.42
N ILE A 10 -57.41 -4.81 2.67
CA ILE A 10 -56.69 -4.09 3.72
C ILE A 10 -55.40 -4.83 4.12
N ILE A 11 -55.44 -6.16 4.19
CA ILE A 11 -54.26 -6.99 4.48
C ILE A 11 -53.25 -6.92 3.32
N ALA A 12 -53.71 -6.98 2.07
CA ALA A 12 -52.84 -6.84 0.89
C ALA A 12 -52.21 -5.45 0.76
N ALA A 13 -52.95 -4.39 1.07
CA ALA A 13 -52.45 -3.01 1.08
C ALA A 13 -51.43 -2.78 2.22
N GLY A 14 -51.69 -3.31 3.42
CA GLY A 14 -50.77 -3.26 4.56
C GLY A 14 -49.47 -4.02 4.30
N MET A 15 -49.55 -5.23 3.73
CA MET A 15 -48.38 -6.02 3.34
C MET A 15 -47.55 -5.33 2.24
N SER A 16 -48.20 -4.68 1.28
CA SER A 16 -47.53 -3.93 0.21
C SER A 16 -46.79 -2.71 0.75
N ALA A 17 -47.37 -1.98 1.70
CA ALA A 17 -46.72 -0.85 2.36
C ALA A 17 -45.49 -1.28 3.18
N ILE A 18 -45.58 -2.41 3.91
CA ILE A 18 -44.46 -2.98 4.67
C ILE A 18 -43.34 -3.45 3.73
N ALA A 19 -43.68 -4.13 2.63
CA ALA A 19 -42.71 -4.56 1.63
C ALA A 19 -41.98 -3.36 0.99
N LEU A 20 -42.68 -2.26 0.71
CA LEU A 20 -42.09 -1.02 0.18
C LEU A 20 -41.13 -0.37 1.18
N LEU A 21 -41.52 -0.27 2.45
CA LEU A 21 -40.66 0.28 3.51
C LEU A 21 -39.40 -0.58 3.73
N LEU A 22 -39.54 -1.90 3.78
CA LEU A 22 -38.38 -2.82 3.86
C LEU A 22 -37.46 -2.68 2.64
N SER A 23 -38.03 -2.56 1.45
CA SER A 23 -37.27 -2.37 0.20
C SER A 23 -36.45 -1.07 0.24
N VAL A 24 -37.05 0.03 0.69
CA VAL A 24 -36.35 1.33 0.83
C VAL A 24 -35.21 1.23 1.84
N VAL A 25 -35.43 0.60 3.00
CA VAL A 25 -34.38 0.42 4.02
C VAL A 25 -33.24 -0.45 3.50
N VAL A 26 -33.55 -1.54 2.80
CA VAL A 26 -32.55 -2.44 2.21
C VAL A 26 -31.76 -1.73 1.12
N ILE A 27 -32.42 -1.02 0.21
CA ILE A 27 -31.76 -0.24 -0.85
C ILE A 27 -30.88 0.86 -0.24
N HIS A 28 -31.37 1.57 0.77
CA HIS A 28 -30.62 2.62 1.45
C HIS A 28 -29.37 2.04 2.13
N ARG A 29 -29.50 0.96 2.91
CA ARG A 29 -28.36 0.28 3.54
C ARG A 29 -27.35 -0.27 2.53
N LEU A 30 -27.82 -0.79 1.39
CA LEU A 30 -26.95 -1.26 0.33
C LEU A 30 -26.22 -0.10 -0.37
N THR A 31 -26.87 1.05 -0.52
CA THR A 31 -26.30 2.24 -1.15
C THR A 31 -25.22 2.86 -0.27
N VAL A 32 -25.51 3.09 1.02
CA VAL A 32 -24.51 3.58 2.00
C VAL A 32 -23.30 2.66 2.06
N ARG A 33 -23.51 1.34 2.14
CA ARG A 33 -22.41 0.36 2.11
C ARG A 33 -21.61 0.36 0.81
N ARG A 34 -22.22 0.72 -0.32
CA ARG A 34 -21.53 0.84 -1.61
C ARG A 34 -20.70 2.11 -1.68
N GLU A 35 -21.22 3.22 -1.18
CA GLU A 35 -20.51 4.50 -1.06
C GLU A 35 -19.29 4.36 -0.14
N ASP A 36 -19.47 3.80 1.06
CA ASP A 36 -18.36 3.52 2.00
C ASP A 36 -17.26 2.68 1.34
N ARG A 37 -17.63 1.66 0.56
CA ARG A 37 -16.67 0.81 -0.16
C ARG A 37 -16.00 1.54 -1.33
N ALA A 38 -16.72 2.41 -2.03
CA ALA A 38 -16.16 3.20 -3.12
C ALA A 38 -15.14 4.21 -2.59
N ASP A 39 -15.45 4.87 -1.47
CA ASP A 39 -14.56 5.81 -0.79
C ASP A 39 -13.32 5.10 -0.24
N GLN A 40 -13.49 3.95 0.42
CA GLN A 40 -12.37 3.12 0.87
C GLN A 40 -11.45 2.72 -0.29
N ARG A 41 -12.01 2.29 -1.42
CA ARG A 41 -11.23 1.92 -2.61
C ARG A 41 -10.49 3.12 -3.21
N LYS A 42 -11.11 4.30 -3.22
CA LYS A 42 -10.48 5.54 -3.69
C LYS A 42 -9.27 5.89 -2.81
N VAL A 43 -9.44 5.87 -1.49
CA VAL A 43 -8.36 6.14 -0.53
C VAL A 43 -7.24 5.11 -0.65
N GLN A 44 -7.55 3.82 -0.84
CA GLN A 44 -6.54 2.78 -1.04
C GLN A 44 -5.75 2.98 -2.33
N ARG A 45 -6.42 3.36 -3.43
CA ARG A 45 -5.75 3.68 -4.70
C ARG A 45 -4.84 4.89 -4.58
N GLU A 46 -5.29 5.92 -3.87
CA GLU A 46 -4.48 7.11 -3.59
C GLU A 46 -3.24 6.75 -2.77
N ALA A 47 -3.42 5.98 -1.69
CA ALA A 47 -2.32 5.47 -0.87
C ALA A 47 -1.32 4.67 -1.71
N ALA A 48 -1.81 3.70 -2.48
CA ALA A 48 -0.98 2.87 -3.35
C ALA A 48 -0.19 3.71 -4.37
N SER A 49 -0.85 4.70 -4.99
CA SER A 49 -0.20 5.59 -5.97
C SER A 49 0.87 6.45 -5.32
N ALA A 50 0.62 7.01 -4.13
CA ALA A 50 1.58 7.84 -3.42
C ALA A 50 2.81 7.04 -2.98
N LEU A 51 2.59 5.85 -2.43
CA LEU A 51 3.66 4.92 -2.02
C LEU A 51 4.49 4.47 -3.22
N THR A 52 3.83 4.11 -4.32
CA THR A 52 4.51 3.70 -5.56
C THR A 52 5.41 4.81 -6.10
N LYS A 53 4.89 6.05 -6.17
CA LYS A 53 5.67 7.20 -6.64
C LYS A 53 6.88 7.48 -5.74
N ALA A 54 6.72 7.38 -4.43
CA ALA A 54 7.81 7.59 -3.49
C ALA A 54 8.88 6.48 -3.60
N LEU A 55 8.48 5.21 -3.77
CA LEU A 55 9.41 4.10 -4.01
C LEU A 55 10.17 4.28 -5.33
N GLN A 56 9.50 4.72 -6.39
CA GLN A 56 10.15 5.03 -7.68
C GLN A 56 11.20 6.14 -7.54
N ASN A 57 10.94 7.14 -6.68
CA ASN A 57 11.91 8.20 -6.42
C ASN A 57 13.18 7.64 -5.73
N ILE A 58 13.01 6.82 -4.69
CA ILE A 58 14.13 6.13 -4.03
C ILE A 58 14.87 5.25 -5.03
N ARG A 59 14.15 4.45 -5.81
CA ARG A 59 14.74 3.57 -6.82
C ARG A 59 15.61 4.34 -7.81
N GLY A 60 15.12 5.48 -8.29
CA GLY A 60 15.92 6.34 -9.17
C GLY A 60 17.21 6.86 -8.54
N VAL A 61 17.26 7.03 -7.20
CA VAL A 61 18.50 7.35 -6.48
C VAL A 61 19.44 6.14 -6.47
N VAL A 62 18.93 4.94 -6.18
CA VAL A 62 19.69 3.68 -6.20
C VAL A 62 20.24 3.39 -7.59
N GLU A 63 19.43 3.47 -8.65
CA GLU A 63 19.85 3.26 -10.04
C GLU A 63 20.98 4.22 -10.44
N ARG A 64 20.87 5.51 -10.10
CA ARG A 64 21.92 6.50 -10.39
C ARG A 64 23.23 6.21 -9.67
N SER A 65 23.17 5.66 -8.46
CA SER A 65 24.36 5.36 -7.65
C SER A 65 25.27 4.29 -8.25
N ALA A 66 24.78 3.48 -9.20
CA ALA A 66 25.60 2.50 -9.92
C ALA A 66 26.64 3.13 -10.85
N THR A 67 26.42 4.38 -11.28
CA THR A 67 27.25 5.03 -12.31
C THR A 67 27.80 6.38 -11.88
N HIS A 68 27.15 7.04 -10.92
CA HIS A 68 27.52 8.38 -10.47
C HIS A 68 27.52 8.45 -8.94
N PRO A 69 28.51 9.13 -8.32
CA PRO A 69 28.44 9.46 -6.91
C PRO A 69 27.15 10.22 -6.60
N VAL A 70 26.40 9.71 -5.62
CA VAL A 70 25.19 10.37 -5.11
C VAL A 70 25.55 11.13 -3.83
N ARG A 71 24.94 12.30 -3.62
CA ARG A 71 25.14 13.06 -2.37
C ARG A 71 24.26 12.49 -1.26
N PRO A 72 24.73 12.43 0.01
CA PRO A 72 23.93 11.99 1.15
C PRO A 72 22.56 12.68 1.23
N GLN A 73 22.54 14.00 0.99
CA GLN A 73 21.32 14.81 0.97
C GLN A 73 20.26 14.28 0.00
N HIS A 74 20.64 13.84 -1.21
CA HIS A 74 19.67 13.32 -2.18
C HIS A 74 19.06 11.99 -1.73
N ILE A 75 19.82 11.17 -1.01
CA ILE A 75 19.33 9.92 -0.41
C ILE A 75 18.36 10.27 0.72
N ALA A 76 18.77 11.15 1.64
CA ALA A 76 17.96 11.59 2.77
C ALA A 76 16.64 12.25 2.33
N ASP A 77 16.65 13.06 1.27
CA ASP A 77 15.44 13.70 0.73
C ASP A 77 14.48 12.64 0.15
N ALA A 78 14.98 11.66 -0.59
CA ALA A 78 14.16 10.58 -1.14
C ALA A 78 13.58 9.68 -0.04
N VAL A 79 14.39 9.35 0.97
CA VAL A 79 13.99 8.57 2.15
C VAL A 79 12.95 9.31 2.98
N THR A 80 13.11 10.63 3.17
CA THR A 80 12.14 11.50 3.85
C THR A 80 10.81 11.58 3.09
N ALA A 81 10.85 11.70 1.77
CA ALA A 81 9.64 11.71 0.93
C ALA A 81 8.86 10.39 1.06
N TRP A 82 9.56 9.27 1.08
CA TRP A 82 8.99 7.95 1.35
C TRP A 82 8.39 7.85 2.75
N GLU A 83 9.11 8.25 3.78
CA GLU A 83 8.64 8.22 5.17
C GLU A 83 7.37 9.07 5.33
N THR A 84 7.33 10.25 4.69
CA THR A 84 6.18 11.15 4.69
C THR A 84 4.96 10.48 4.05
N ALA A 85 5.14 9.86 2.88
CA ALA A 85 4.08 9.13 2.19
C ALA A 85 3.61 7.93 3.03
N TYR A 86 4.54 7.16 3.61
CA TYR A 86 4.23 6.02 4.46
C TYR A 86 3.41 6.43 5.68
N ARG A 87 3.84 7.44 6.45
CA ARG A 87 3.11 7.91 7.63
C ARG A 87 1.72 8.41 7.30
N LYS A 88 1.56 9.14 6.20
CA LYS A 88 0.26 9.65 5.75
C LYS A 88 -0.75 8.52 5.51
N TYR A 89 -0.29 7.37 5.02
CA TYR A 89 -1.17 6.25 4.62
C TYR A 89 -0.99 4.97 5.45
N ALA A 90 -0.24 5.00 6.56
CA ALA A 90 0.13 3.79 7.31
C ALA A 90 -1.08 2.93 7.72
N THR A 91 -2.19 3.56 8.12
CA THR A 91 -3.44 2.89 8.50
C THR A 91 -4.25 2.32 7.33
N ARG A 92 -3.86 2.65 6.10
CA ARG A 92 -4.51 2.21 4.86
C ARG A 92 -3.76 1.08 4.18
N ILE A 93 -2.49 0.88 4.53
CA ILE A 93 -1.67 -0.22 4.03
C ILE A 93 -2.21 -1.53 4.62
N PRO A 94 -2.26 -2.63 3.83
CA PRO A 94 -2.62 -3.94 4.35
C PRO A 94 -1.71 -4.34 5.51
N GLN A 95 -2.23 -5.11 6.47
CA GLN A 95 -1.44 -5.53 7.65
C GLN A 95 -0.12 -6.20 7.26
N GLN A 96 -0.14 -7.04 6.22
CA GLN A 96 1.04 -7.71 5.68
C GLN A 96 2.07 -6.76 5.06
N GLY A 97 1.75 -5.49 4.82
CA GLY A 97 2.66 -4.47 4.30
C GLY A 97 3.15 -3.47 5.35
N GLN A 98 2.79 -3.63 6.63
CA GLN A 98 3.20 -2.70 7.68
C GLN A 98 4.70 -2.74 7.99
N HIS A 99 5.39 -3.81 7.60
CA HIS A 99 6.85 -3.92 7.73
C HIS A 99 7.60 -3.13 6.65
N VAL A 100 6.94 -2.69 5.56
CA VAL A 100 7.62 -2.15 4.37
C VAL A 100 8.47 -0.93 4.70
N ARG A 101 8.04 -0.10 5.65
CA ARG A 101 8.87 1.00 6.15
C ARG A 101 10.23 0.52 6.62
N HIS A 102 10.26 -0.56 7.40
CA HIS A 102 11.48 -1.13 7.93
C HIS A 102 12.29 -1.86 6.85
N SER A 103 11.61 -2.62 6.00
CA SER A 103 12.26 -3.34 4.90
C SER A 103 12.92 -2.43 3.87
N VAL A 104 12.34 -1.26 3.58
CA VAL A 104 12.97 -0.25 2.72
C VAL A 104 14.23 0.31 3.39
N ALA A 105 14.18 0.64 4.68
CA ALA A 105 15.36 1.12 5.40
C ALA A 105 16.48 0.06 5.49
N ALA A 106 16.12 -1.22 5.66
CA ALA A 106 17.09 -2.32 5.64
C ALA A 106 17.76 -2.41 4.25
N ALA A 107 16.98 -2.47 3.17
CA ALA A 107 17.51 -2.54 1.82
C ALA A 107 18.43 -1.34 1.46
N LEU A 108 18.03 -0.14 1.87
CA LEU A 108 18.85 1.06 1.67
C LEU A 108 20.05 1.12 2.61
N GLY A 109 19.93 0.58 3.81
CA GLY A 109 21.01 0.51 4.79
C GLY A 109 22.15 -0.39 4.32
N GLU A 110 21.84 -1.53 3.72
CA GLU A 110 22.85 -2.43 3.15
C GLU A 110 23.59 -1.78 1.97
N HIS A 111 22.92 -0.93 1.19
CA HIS A 111 23.54 -0.29 0.01
C HIS A 111 24.23 1.05 0.31
N PHE A 112 23.59 1.93 1.08
CA PHE A 112 24.09 3.28 1.35
C PHE A 112 24.69 3.44 2.76
N GLY A 113 24.69 2.40 3.58
CA GLY A 113 25.05 2.50 4.99
C GLY A 113 24.02 3.27 5.80
N VAL A 114 24.46 3.92 6.88
CA VAL A 114 23.58 4.58 7.86
C VAL A 114 22.64 5.61 7.18
N VAL A 115 23.11 6.33 6.17
CA VAL A 115 22.34 7.33 5.40
C VAL A 115 21.04 6.73 4.83
N GLY A 116 21.08 5.47 4.39
CA GLY A 116 19.92 4.76 3.85
C GLY A 116 18.80 4.53 4.88
N ALA A 117 19.12 4.57 6.17
CA ALA A 117 18.19 4.43 7.28
C ALA A 117 17.81 5.78 7.93
N SER A 118 18.03 6.90 7.25
CA SER A 118 17.74 8.26 7.76
C SER A 118 16.27 8.51 8.12
N ASN A 119 15.32 7.74 7.59
CA ASN A 119 13.93 7.78 8.04
C ASN A 119 13.70 7.20 9.45
N MET A 120 14.66 6.43 9.95
CA MET A 120 14.66 5.90 11.31
C MET A 120 15.54 6.72 12.23
N PHE A 121 16.68 7.22 11.73
CA PHE A 121 17.68 7.95 12.48
C PHE A 121 17.99 9.27 11.75
N PRO A 122 17.33 10.40 12.07
CA PRO A 122 17.49 11.65 11.35
C PRO A 122 18.94 12.14 11.25
N GLU A 123 19.76 11.89 12.28
CA GLU A 123 21.19 12.24 12.29
C GLU A 123 22.02 11.46 11.27
N ALA A 124 21.49 10.36 10.74
CA ALA A 124 22.15 9.55 9.72
C ALA A 124 22.39 10.29 8.40
N ALA A 125 21.69 11.40 8.14
CA ALA A 125 21.85 12.19 6.92
C ALA A 125 23.23 12.84 6.80
N ASP A 126 23.93 13.03 7.92
CA ASP A 126 25.24 13.69 7.99
C ASP A 126 26.42 12.72 7.87
N PHE A 127 26.15 11.41 7.78
CA PHE A 127 27.17 10.37 7.68
C PHE A 127 27.63 10.17 6.22
N ASP A 128 28.83 9.61 6.09
CA ASP A 128 29.35 9.17 4.80
C ASP A 128 28.55 7.97 4.25
N ILE A 129 28.44 7.92 2.93
CA ILE A 129 27.81 6.80 2.22
C ILE A 129 28.78 5.62 2.26
N ALA A 130 28.25 4.42 2.48
CA ALA A 130 29.02 3.18 2.38
C ALA A 130 29.70 3.03 1.01
N GLU A 131 30.81 2.28 0.98
CA GLU A 131 31.44 1.89 -0.28
C GLU A 131 30.45 1.08 -1.14
N HIS A 132 30.48 1.32 -2.45
CA HIS A 132 29.56 0.66 -3.38
C HIS A 132 29.85 -0.85 -3.46
N ASP A 133 28.85 -1.65 -3.10
CA ASP A 133 28.83 -3.10 -3.33
C ASP A 133 27.80 -3.45 -4.43
N PRO A 134 28.23 -4.05 -5.57
CA PRO A 134 27.32 -4.38 -6.67
C PRO A 134 26.18 -5.35 -6.31
N ILE A 135 26.42 -6.26 -5.36
CA ILE A 135 25.42 -7.24 -4.90
C ILE A 135 24.36 -6.52 -4.07
N TRP A 136 24.77 -5.67 -3.14
CA TRP A 136 23.84 -4.91 -2.32
C TRP A 136 23.08 -3.84 -3.10
N TRP A 137 23.74 -3.22 -4.08
CA TRP A 137 23.08 -2.36 -5.06
C TRP A 137 21.95 -3.09 -5.80
N ASP A 138 22.25 -4.24 -6.39
CA ASP A 138 21.27 -5.02 -7.16
C ASP A 138 20.13 -5.54 -6.26
N ASN A 139 20.44 -5.96 -5.03
CA ASN A 139 19.44 -6.34 -4.03
C ASN A 139 18.51 -5.18 -3.68
N ALA A 140 19.06 -3.98 -3.44
CA ALA A 140 18.28 -2.79 -3.13
C ALA A 140 17.39 -2.38 -4.31
N ASP A 141 17.93 -2.30 -5.53
CA ASP A 141 17.14 -1.96 -6.73
C ASP A 141 16.02 -2.97 -6.97
N SER A 142 16.37 -4.26 -6.96
CA SER A 142 15.44 -5.35 -7.22
C SER A 142 14.33 -5.42 -6.16
N TYR A 143 14.64 -5.16 -4.89
CA TYR A 143 13.62 -5.13 -3.83
C TYR A 143 12.67 -3.93 -3.98
N LEU A 144 13.20 -2.75 -4.32
CA LEU A 144 12.37 -1.57 -4.58
C LEU A 144 11.48 -1.78 -5.80
N ALA A 145 12.00 -2.40 -6.87
CA ALA A 145 11.21 -2.79 -8.05
C ALA A 145 10.09 -3.77 -7.69
N TYR A 146 10.39 -4.76 -6.85
CA TYR A 146 9.41 -5.69 -6.30
C TYR A 146 8.30 -4.95 -5.54
N LEU A 147 8.64 -4.02 -4.65
CA LEU A 147 7.64 -3.24 -3.91
C LEU A 147 6.78 -2.38 -4.84
N VAL A 148 7.38 -1.74 -5.86
CA VAL A 148 6.65 -0.98 -6.88
C VAL A 148 5.62 -1.85 -7.60
N ASP A 149 5.97 -3.08 -8.00
CA ASP A 149 5.02 -4.03 -8.58
C ASP A 149 3.91 -4.38 -7.58
N ARG A 150 4.24 -4.67 -6.31
CA ARG A 150 3.26 -5.02 -5.29
C ARG A 150 2.25 -3.90 -5.02
N PHE A 151 2.72 -2.66 -4.84
CA PHE A 151 1.82 -1.53 -4.62
C PHE A 151 1.01 -1.18 -5.87
N SER A 152 1.57 -1.34 -7.08
CA SER A 152 0.83 -1.15 -8.34
C SER A 152 -0.29 -2.17 -8.47
N ARG A 153 -0.04 -3.45 -8.19
CA ARG A 153 -1.09 -4.49 -8.20
C ARG A 153 -2.14 -4.26 -7.13
N TRP A 154 -1.73 -3.78 -5.95
CA TRP A 154 -2.67 -3.41 -4.89
C TRP A 154 -3.57 -2.23 -5.28
N ARG A 155 -3.02 -1.22 -5.96
CA ARG A 155 -3.79 -0.10 -6.54
C ARG A 155 -4.88 -0.62 -7.48
N ASP A 156 -4.51 -1.51 -8.38
CA ASP A 156 -5.41 -2.00 -9.43
C ASP A 156 -6.45 -2.96 -8.87
N ASN A 157 -6.06 -3.81 -7.92
CA ASN A 157 -6.92 -4.75 -7.23
C ASN A 157 -6.61 -4.85 -5.72
N PRO A 158 -7.33 -4.10 -4.86
CA PRO A 158 -7.09 -4.11 -3.43
C PRO A 158 -7.26 -5.48 -2.75
N HIS A 159 -8.02 -6.40 -3.36
CA HIS A 159 -8.23 -7.75 -2.85
C HIS A 159 -7.09 -8.72 -3.21
N ALA A 160 -6.20 -8.35 -4.14
CA ALA A 160 -5.11 -9.21 -4.60
C ALA A 160 -4.04 -9.44 -3.51
N VAL A 161 -3.95 -8.57 -2.51
CA VAL A 161 -2.95 -8.66 -1.42
C VAL A 161 -3.05 -9.97 -0.66
N ARG A 162 -4.25 -10.53 -0.48
CA ARG A 162 -4.43 -11.83 0.19
C ARG A 162 -3.77 -12.99 -0.57
N LYS A 163 -3.66 -12.87 -1.89
CA LYS A 163 -3.05 -13.89 -2.76
C LYS A 163 -1.58 -13.61 -3.04
N MET A 164 -1.14 -12.38 -2.82
CA MET A 164 0.22 -11.91 -3.10
C MET A 164 0.73 -11.11 -1.91
N PRO A 165 1.19 -11.78 -0.85
CA PRO A 165 1.74 -11.10 0.31
C PRO A 165 2.95 -10.27 -0.11
N ILE A 166 3.06 -9.10 0.52
CA ILE A 166 4.29 -8.30 0.49
C ILE A 166 5.25 -8.99 1.46
N LEU A 167 6.46 -9.29 0.98
CA LEU A 167 7.51 -9.92 1.77
C LEU A 167 8.40 -8.84 2.35
N ASP A 168 8.83 -9.02 3.60
CA ASP A 168 9.94 -8.26 4.16
C ASP A 168 11.24 -8.53 3.40
N PHE A 169 12.21 -7.64 3.60
CA PHE A 169 13.46 -7.64 2.83
C PHE A 169 14.22 -8.96 3.00
N ASP A 170 14.40 -9.44 4.22
CA ASP A 170 15.16 -10.65 4.52
C ASP A 170 14.49 -11.90 3.92
N THR A 171 13.17 -12.02 4.07
CA THR A 171 12.40 -13.12 3.48
C THR A 171 12.44 -13.07 1.95
N TRP A 172 12.37 -11.88 1.37
CA TRP A 172 12.52 -11.70 -0.08
C TRP A 172 13.92 -12.09 -0.56
N LEU A 173 14.96 -11.66 0.16
CA LEU A 173 16.35 -11.94 -0.15
C LEU A 173 16.66 -13.44 -0.10
N ALA A 174 16.19 -14.12 0.94
CA ALA A 174 16.33 -15.57 1.09
C ALA A 174 15.67 -16.34 -0.08
N ARG A 175 14.48 -15.90 -0.52
CA ARG A 175 13.82 -16.51 -1.69
C ARG A 175 14.54 -16.22 -3.01
N ARG A 176 15.10 -15.02 -3.16
CA ARG A 176 15.87 -14.64 -4.34
C ARG A 176 17.12 -15.52 -4.47
N ALA A 177 17.84 -15.72 -3.37
CA ALA A 177 19.05 -16.56 -3.37
C ALA A 177 18.76 -17.99 -3.85
N GLN A 178 17.62 -18.56 -3.45
CA GLN A 178 17.19 -19.90 -3.87
C GLN A 178 16.92 -20.04 -5.37
N LEU A 179 16.67 -18.94 -6.11
CA LEU A 179 16.47 -18.98 -7.55
C LEU A 179 17.78 -19.08 -8.36
N PHE A 180 18.91 -18.82 -7.70
CA PHE A 180 20.25 -18.81 -8.32
C PHE A 180 21.15 -19.92 -7.79
N THR A 181 20.61 -20.84 -6.96
CA THR A 181 21.28 -22.06 -6.50
C THR A 181 20.77 -23.26 -7.28
#